data_AF-A0A4Q3DLH4-F1
#
_entry.id   AF-A0A4Q3DLH4-F1
#
_cell.length_a   1.000
_cell.length_b   1.000
_cell.length_c   1.000
_cell.angle_alpha   90.00
_cell.angle_beta   90.00
_cell.angle_gamma   90.00
#
_symmetry.space_group_name_H-M   'P 1'
#
loop_
_entity.id
_entity.type
_entity.pdbx_description
1 polymer ?
#
loop_
_entity_poly.entity_id
_entity_poly.type
_entity_poly.pdbx_seq_one_letter_code
_entity_poly.pdbx_strand_id
1 'polypeptide(L)'
;ANSAGICLGADYAFDLTRPGIALYGGTPHGEAHGHIRQVAYPETRVLQIRSVRAGETVGYGATWTAQRDSRVAVANMGYADGYLRCHAGAGGGATWQGHALPLIGRVSMDLITFDASNAGVIGEGDWLGLDYDLPSTAERSGLSQYELLTGLGARFQREWI
;
A
#
# COMPACT_ATOMS: atom_id res chain seq x y z
N ALA A 1 -19.90 -7.47 -21.77
CA ALA A 1 -19.55 -6.40 -20.80
C ALA A 1 -18.09 -6.43 -20.32
N ASN A 2 -17.50 -5.29 -19.92
CA ASN A 2 -16.26 -5.22 -19.10
C ASN A 2 -16.59 -5.45 -17.59
N SER A 3 -15.62 -5.31 -16.67
CA SER A 3 -15.86 -5.54 -15.24
C SER A 3 -17.08 -4.79 -14.69
N ALA A 4 -17.18 -3.47 -14.94
CA ALA A 4 -18.31 -2.66 -14.48
C ALA A 4 -19.62 -3.06 -15.17
N GLY A 5 -19.58 -3.31 -16.48
CA GLY A 5 -20.77 -3.73 -17.21
C GLY A 5 -21.33 -5.09 -16.76
N ILE A 6 -20.50 -5.98 -16.19
CA ILE A 6 -20.96 -7.25 -15.62
C ILE A 6 -21.84 -6.97 -14.38
N CYS A 7 -21.51 -5.94 -13.60
CA CYS A 7 -22.29 -5.54 -12.42
C CYS A 7 -23.69 -4.98 -12.78
N LEU A 8 -23.91 -4.56 -14.04
CA LEU A 8 -25.21 -4.04 -14.48
C LEU A 8 -26.26 -5.13 -14.76
N GLY A 9 -25.88 -6.41 -14.67
CA GLY A 9 -26.78 -7.55 -14.82
C GLY A 9 -26.62 -8.33 -16.13
N ALA A 10 -27.35 -9.45 -16.21
CA ALA A 10 -27.20 -10.44 -17.29
C ALA A 10 -27.51 -9.89 -18.68
N ASP A 11 -28.39 -8.89 -18.77
CA ASP A 11 -28.77 -8.25 -20.05
C ASP A 11 -27.58 -7.57 -20.75
N TYR A 12 -26.51 -7.26 -20.00
CA TYR A 12 -25.29 -6.64 -20.52
C TYR A 12 -24.14 -7.64 -20.75
N ALA A 13 -24.34 -8.92 -20.42
CA ALA A 13 -23.35 -9.96 -20.62
C ALA A 13 -23.14 -10.25 -22.12
N PHE A 14 -24.24 -10.33 -22.89
CA PHE A 14 -24.27 -10.84 -24.26
C PHE A 14 -23.55 -12.19 -24.37
N ASP A 15 -22.92 -12.50 -25.51
CA ASP A 15 -22.23 -13.77 -25.72
C ASP A 15 -20.87 -13.86 -25.01
N LEU A 16 -20.23 -12.72 -24.71
CA LEU A 16 -18.89 -12.67 -24.15
C LEU A 16 -18.66 -11.47 -23.22
N THR A 17 -18.23 -11.79 -22.00
CA THR A 17 -17.73 -10.80 -21.03
C THR A 17 -16.21 -10.68 -21.09
N ARG A 18 -15.69 -9.54 -20.67
CA ARG A 18 -14.27 -9.17 -20.69
C ARG A 18 -13.88 -8.54 -19.34
N PRO A 19 -13.99 -9.29 -18.23
CA PRO A 19 -13.58 -8.78 -16.93
C PRO A 19 -12.07 -8.47 -16.94
N GLY A 20 -11.72 -7.28 -16.50
CA GLY A 20 -10.34 -6.81 -16.34
C GLY A 20 -10.04 -6.68 -14.85
N ILE A 21 -10.22 -5.47 -14.30
CA ILE A 21 -9.91 -5.16 -12.88
C ILE A 21 -10.52 -6.13 -11.87
N ALA A 22 -11.71 -6.67 -12.16
CA ALA A 22 -12.38 -7.62 -11.27
C ALA A 22 -11.65 -8.96 -11.14
N LEU A 23 -10.92 -9.38 -12.19
CA LEU A 23 -10.06 -10.57 -12.13
C LEU A 23 -8.84 -10.36 -11.21
N TYR A 24 -8.43 -9.11 -11.04
CA TYR A 24 -7.25 -8.73 -10.26
C TYR A 24 -7.61 -8.08 -8.92
N GLY A 25 -8.80 -8.38 -8.42
CA GLY A 25 -9.20 -8.02 -7.07
C GLY A 25 -9.71 -6.60 -6.87
N GLY A 26 -9.83 -5.80 -7.92
CA GLY A 26 -10.39 -4.45 -7.80
C GLY A 26 -11.91 -4.43 -8.02
N THR A 27 -12.57 -3.53 -7.32
CA THR A 27 -14.03 -3.39 -7.27
C THR A 27 -14.49 -2.27 -8.21
N PRO A 28 -15.07 -2.59 -9.39
CA PRO A 28 -15.43 -1.60 -10.40
C PRO A 28 -16.73 -0.84 -10.09
N HIS A 29 -17.60 -1.40 -9.24
CA HIS A 29 -18.90 -0.85 -8.88
C HIS A 29 -19.40 -1.46 -7.55
N GLY A 30 -20.43 -0.85 -6.96
CA GLY A 30 -20.99 -1.23 -5.67
C GLY A 30 -21.42 -2.71 -5.56
N GLU A 31 -22.06 -3.26 -6.60
CA GLU A 31 -22.58 -4.64 -6.60
C GLU A 31 -21.46 -5.69 -6.65
N ALA A 32 -20.21 -5.28 -6.90
CA ALA A 32 -19.06 -6.17 -6.81
C ALA A 32 -18.48 -6.28 -5.39
N HIS A 33 -18.88 -5.42 -4.44
CA HIS A 33 -18.39 -5.50 -3.06
C HIS A 33 -18.71 -6.87 -2.44
N GLY A 34 -17.73 -7.45 -1.74
CA GLY A 34 -17.88 -8.76 -1.10
C GLY A 34 -17.82 -9.96 -2.05
N HIS A 35 -17.90 -9.73 -3.37
CA HIS A 35 -17.80 -10.79 -4.39
C HIS A 35 -16.40 -10.91 -4.99
N ILE A 36 -15.59 -9.86 -4.88
CA ILE A 36 -14.23 -9.81 -5.41
C ILE A 36 -13.25 -9.90 -4.24
N ARG A 37 -12.23 -10.76 -4.37
CA ARG A 37 -11.15 -10.90 -3.41
C ARG A 37 -9.89 -10.23 -3.94
N GLN A 38 -9.15 -9.56 -3.06
CA GLN A 38 -7.81 -9.07 -3.37
C GLN A 38 -6.89 -10.23 -3.79
N VAL A 39 -6.00 -9.97 -4.74
CA VAL A 39 -5.04 -10.98 -5.25
C VAL A 39 -3.59 -10.50 -5.22
N ALA A 40 -3.35 -9.21 -5.01
CA ALA A 40 -2.02 -8.62 -4.95
C ALA A 40 -1.76 -8.13 -3.52
N TYR A 41 -0.63 -8.54 -2.94
CA TYR A 41 -0.25 -8.21 -1.58
C TYR A 41 1.20 -7.71 -1.57
N PRO A 42 1.44 -6.41 -1.81
CA PRO A 42 2.80 -5.87 -1.77
C PRO A 42 3.38 -5.93 -0.36
N GLU A 43 4.60 -6.46 -0.26
CA GLU A 43 5.36 -6.51 0.99
C GLU A 43 6.69 -5.76 0.81
N THR A 44 7.23 -5.27 1.92
CA THR A 44 8.55 -4.63 1.98
C THR A 44 9.32 -5.13 3.19
N ARG A 45 10.65 -4.98 3.17
CA ARG A 45 11.54 -5.46 4.21
C ARG A 45 12.20 -4.30 4.94
N VAL A 46 12.22 -4.38 6.27
CA VAL A 46 12.94 -3.43 7.11
C VAL A 46 14.44 -3.55 6.85
N LEU A 47 15.06 -2.46 6.44
CA LEU A 47 16.51 -2.35 6.30
C LEU A 47 17.18 -1.84 7.57
N GLN A 48 16.50 -0.96 8.30
CA GLN A 48 17.07 -0.31 9.48
C GLN A 48 15.98 0.08 10.50
N ILE A 49 16.28 -0.08 11.79
CA ILE A 49 15.52 0.57 12.87
C ILE A 49 16.34 1.74 13.42
N ARG A 50 15.73 2.93 13.51
CA ARG A 50 16.36 4.12 14.08
C ARG A 50 15.58 4.66 15.28
N SER A 51 16.30 5.10 16.30
CA SER A 51 15.72 5.91 17.38
C SER A 51 15.70 7.38 16.96
N VAL A 52 14.56 8.03 17.15
CA VAL A 52 14.32 9.44 16.84
C VAL A 52 13.76 10.10 18.08
N ARG A 53 14.43 11.13 18.59
CA ARG A 53 14.02 11.83 19.81
C ARG A 53 12.84 12.76 19.55
N ALA A 54 12.07 13.06 20.58
CA ALA A 54 11.04 14.09 20.50
C ALA A 54 11.60 15.41 19.93
N GLY A 55 10.89 16.00 18.96
CA GLY A 55 11.29 17.22 18.24
C GLY A 55 12.16 17.00 17.00
N GLU A 56 12.73 15.81 16.80
CA GLU A 56 13.46 15.47 15.56
C GLU A 56 12.48 15.18 14.41
N THR A 57 12.98 15.27 13.18
CA THR A 57 12.16 15.16 11.96
C THR A 57 12.60 14.00 11.08
N VAL A 58 11.68 13.48 10.26
CA VAL A 58 11.92 12.33 9.36
C VAL A 58 11.61 12.69 7.91
N GLY A 59 12.53 12.32 7.02
CA GLY A 59 12.34 12.39 5.57
C GLY A 59 12.49 13.79 4.96
N TYR A 60 12.28 13.86 3.64
CA TYR A 60 12.50 15.09 2.88
C TYR A 60 11.52 16.21 3.25
N GLY A 61 12.07 17.40 3.48
CA GLY A 61 11.30 18.60 3.81
C GLY A 61 10.61 18.55 5.18
N ALA A 62 11.06 17.65 6.07
CA ALA A 62 10.67 17.60 7.47
C ALA A 62 9.14 17.63 7.70
N THR A 63 8.39 16.87 6.89
CA THR A 63 6.92 16.87 6.94
C THR A 63 6.35 16.11 8.14
N TRP A 64 7.20 15.39 8.88
CA TRP A 64 6.84 14.69 10.11
C TRP A 64 7.85 15.02 11.21
N THR A 65 7.35 15.35 12.39
CA THR A 65 8.13 15.67 13.59
C THR A 65 7.71 14.74 14.73
N ALA A 66 8.68 14.10 15.35
CA ALA A 66 8.46 13.18 16.45
C ALA A 66 7.85 13.92 17.65
N GLN A 67 6.66 13.48 18.09
CA GLN A 67 5.98 14.02 19.27
C GLN A 67 6.45 13.37 20.58
N ARG A 68 7.19 12.28 20.47
CA ARG A 68 7.77 11.48 21.55
C ARG A 68 9.05 10.84 21.05
N ASP A 69 9.84 10.28 21.96
CA ASP A 69 10.90 9.36 21.55
C ASP A 69 10.26 8.18 20.80
N SER A 70 10.72 8.00 19.57
CA SER A 70 10.10 7.12 18.59
C SER A 70 11.12 6.14 18.01
N ARG A 71 10.62 4.98 17.58
CA ARG A 71 11.37 4.04 16.75
C ARG A 71 10.84 4.11 15.32
N VAL A 72 11.73 4.25 14.36
CA VAL A 72 11.39 4.39 12.94
C VAL A 72 11.96 3.21 12.18
N ALA A 73 11.10 2.48 11.48
CA ALA A 73 11.50 1.43 10.56
C ALA A 73 11.70 2.03 9.16
N VAL A 74 12.91 1.88 8.62
CA VAL A 74 13.25 2.25 7.24
C VAL A 74 13.16 0.99 6.39
N ALA A 75 12.34 1.01 5.33
CA ALA A 75 12.07 -0.17 4.49
C ALA A 75 12.46 0.05 3.02
N ASN A 76 12.77 -1.05 2.32
CA ASN A 76 13.27 -1.08 0.94
C ASN A 76 12.16 -0.96 -0.11
N MET A 77 11.42 0.13 -0.09
CA MET A 77 10.33 0.41 -1.02
C MET A 77 10.29 1.89 -1.32
N GLY A 78 10.00 2.28 -2.55
CA GLY A 78 9.77 3.67 -2.88
C GLY A 78 9.02 3.86 -4.19
N TYR A 79 9.02 5.11 -4.67
CA TYR A 79 8.27 5.45 -5.88
C TYR A 79 8.86 4.84 -7.15
N ALA A 80 10.12 4.41 -7.15
CA ALA A 80 10.70 3.68 -8.28
C ALA A 80 10.21 2.23 -8.38
N ASP A 81 9.68 1.68 -7.29
CA ASP A 81 9.01 0.39 -7.27
C ASP A 81 7.53 0.50 -7.63
N GLY A 82 6.95 1.70 -7.59
CA GLY A 82 5.52 1.94 -7.83
C GLY A 82 4.73 2.32 -6.59
N TYR A 83 5.35 2.36 -5.41
CA TYR A 83 4.73 2.92 -4.21
C TYR A 83 4.84 4.45 -4.25
N LEU A 84 3.85 5.11 -4.84
CA LEU A 84 3.95 6.52 -5.22
C LEU A 84 3.89 7.49 -4.03
N ARG A 85 4.35 8.73 -4.27
CA ARG A 85 4.45 9.77 -3.24
C ARG A 85 3.11 10.18 -2.61
N CYS A 86 1.99 9.95 -3.29
CA CYS A 86 0.65 10.26 -2.78
C CYS A 86 0.23 9.39 -1.59
N HIS A 87 0.89 8.25 -1.34
CA HIS A 87 0.60 7.46 -0.14
C HIS A 87 1.02 8.17 1.15
N ALA A 88 2.04 9.04 1.10
CA ALA A 88 2.48 9.83 2.25
C ALA A 88 1.44 10.90 2.62
N GLY A 89 0.98 10.88 3.87
CA GLY A 89 -0.06 11.81 4.36
C GLY A 89 -1.50 11.38 4.04
N ALA A 90 -1.68 10.30 3.26
CA ALA A 90 -2.99 9.73 2.94
C ALA A 90 -3.46 8.67 3.96
N GLY A 91 -2.77 8.51 5.09
CA GLY A 91 -3.08 7.45 6.06
C GLY A 91 -2.71 6.04 5.58
N GLY A 92 -1.77 5.93 4.64
CA GLY A 92 -1.14 4.65 4.31
C GLY A 92 -0.24 4.14 5.42
N GLY A 93 0.09 2.85 5.37
CA GLY A 93 0.93 2.22 6.37
C GLY A 93 1.28 0.79 6.00
N ALA A 94 1.83 0.07 6.97
CA ALA A 94 2.10 -1.35 6.87
C ALA A 94 1.67 -2.06 8.15
N THR A 95 1.70 -3.38 8.12
CA THR A 95 1.46 -4.23 9.29
C THR A 95 2.61 -5.20 9.49
N TRP A 96 2.90 -5.49 10.76
CA TRP A 96 3.89 -6.49 11.16
C TRP A 96 3.37 -7.25 12.37
N GLN A 97 3.15 -8.56 12.23
CA GLN A 97 2.64 -9.43 13.30
C GLN A 97 1.40 -8.86 14.03
N GLY A 98 0.47 -8.26 13.27
CA GLY A 98 -0.75 -7.64 13.82
C GLY A 98 -0.57 -6.23 14.39
N HIS A 99 0.66 -5.70 14.47
CA HIS A 99 0.91 -4.30 14.78
C HIS A 99 0.74 -3.44 13.53
N ALA A 100 0.05 -2.30 13.67
CA ALA A 100 -0.04 -1.29 12.63
C ALA A 100 1.16 -0.34 12.71
N LEU A 101 1.76 -0.06 11.56
CA LEU A 101 2.93 0.80 11.38
C LEU A 101 2.56 1.93 10.40
N PRO A 102 2.16 3.11 10.91
CA PRO A 102 1.81 4.25 10.06
C PRO A 102 3.00 4.72 9.21
N LEU A 103 2.75 5.06 7.95
CA LEU A 103 3.74 5.70 7.09
C LEU A 103 4.03 7.12 7.61
N ILE A 104 5.29 7.45 7.82
CA ILE A 104 5.74 8.76 8.30
C ILE A 104 6.76 9.37 7.34
N GLY A 105 6.79 10.70 7.26
CA GLY A 105 7.63 11.41 6.31
C GLY A 105 7.17 11.22 4.86
N ARG A 106 8.05 11.51 3.90
CA ARG A 106 7.78 11.37 2.46
C ARG A 106 8.32 10.05 1.92
N VAL A 107 7.67 9.54 0.88
CA VAL A 107 8.19 8.45 0.06
C VAL A 107 9.39 8.93 -0.76
N SER A 108 10.53 8.23 -0.62
CA SER A 108 11.74 8.46 -1.40
C SER A 108 11.81 7.53 -2.62
N MET A 109 12.89 7.59 -3.40
CA MET A 109 13.02 6.77 -4.61
C MET A 109 12.96 5.28 -4.29
N ASP A 110 13.68 4.87 -3.25
CA ASP A 110 13.90 3.47 -2.88
C ASP A 110 13.61 3.18 -1.40
N LEU A 111 13.22 4.20 -0.62
CA LEU A 111 13.01 4.08 0.83
C LEU A 111 11.71 4.75 1.28
N ILE A 112 11.03 4.08 2.21
CA ILE A 112 9.91 4.60 3.00
C ILE A 112 10.17 4.36 4.48
N THR A 113 9.52 5.15 5.32
CA THR A 113 9.69 5.11 6.78
C THR A 113 8.36 4.93 7.49
N PHE A 114 8.33 4.05 8.48
CA PHE A 114 7.14 3.80 9.30
C PHE A 114 7.41 4.07 10.78
N ASP A 115 6.39 4.55 11.50
CA ASP A 115 6.43 4.63 12.96
C ASP A 115 6.28 3.22 13.54
N ALA A 116 7.37 2.70 14.10
CA ALA A 116 7.48 1.39 14.73
C ALA A 116 7.47 1.48 16.27
N SER A 117 7.15 2.64 16.84
CA SER A 117 7.22 2.87 18.30
C SER A 117 6.34 1.91 19.11
N ASN A 118 5.23 1.43 18.52
CA ASN A 118 4.30 0.50 19.15
C ASN A 118 4.48 -0.96 18.68
N ALA A 119 5.45 -1.22 17.79
CA ALA A 119 5.79 -2.54 17.31
C ALA A 119 7.04 -3.01 18.06
N GLY A 120 6.83 -3.87 19.08
CA GLY A 120 7.83 -4.21 20.09
C GLY A 120 9.17 -4.70 19.51
N VAL A 121 9.27 -5.98 19.18
CA VAL A 121 10.56 -6.62 18.81
C VAL A 121 10.91 -6.52 17.33
N ILE A 122 10.25 -5.64 16.57
CA ILE A 122 10.57 -5.42 15.16
C ILE A 122 12.04 -5.01 14.99
N GLY A 123 12.69 -5.60 13.99
CA GLY A 123 14.10 -5.45 13.70
C GLY A 123 14.39 -5.43 12.20
N GLU A 124 15.67 -5.34 11.89
CA GLU A 124 16.16 -5.41 10.51
C GLU A 124 15.90 -6.81 9.93
N GLY A 125 15.46 -6.84 8.69
CA GLY A 125 15.13 -8.07 7.98
C GLY A 125 13.70 -8.56 8.16
N ASP A 126 12.89 -7.95 9.03
CA ASP A 126 11.46 -8.23 9.16
C ASP A 126 10.69 -7.78 7.90
N TRP A 127 9.69 -8.58 7.52
CA TRP A 127 8.77 -8.28 6.41
C TRP A 127 7.52 -7.56 6.91
N LEU A 128 7.11 -6.54 6.17
CA LEU A 128 5.92 -5.72 6.43
C LEU A 128 4.94 -5.89 5.28
N GLY A 129 3.70 -6.25 5.60
CA GLY A 129 2.60 -6.23 4.64
C GLY A 129 2.08 -4.81 4.48
N LEU A 130 2.13 -4.25 3.27
CA LEU A 130 1.63 -2.90 3.02
C LEU A 130 0.09 -2.89 3.08
N ASP A 131 -0.47 -1.83 3.67
CA ASP A 131 -1.90 -1.55 3.55
C ASP A 131 -2.19 -1.19 2.09
N TYR A 132 -2.79 -2.15 1.38
CA TYR A 132 -2.96 -2.11 -0.07
C TYR A 132 -4.33 -2.64 -0.53
N ASP A 133 -5.34 -2.57 0.35
CA ASP A 133 -6.73 -2.78 -0.05
C ASP A 133 -7.10 -1.76 -1.14
N LEU A 134 -7.44 -2.25 -2.34
CA LEU A 134 -7.54 -1.39 -3.52
C LEU A 134 -8.58 -0.28 -3.37
N PRO A 135 -9.83 -0.54 -2.92
CA PRO A 135 -10.82 0.52 -2.76
C PRO A 135 -10.39 1.60 -1.77
N SER A 136 -9.96 1.23 -0.55
CA SER A 136 -9.58 2.21 0.48
C SER A 136 -8.27 2.92 0.13
N THR A 137 -7.34 2.24 -0.53
CA THR A 137 -6.08 2.84 -0.97
C THR A 137 -6.32 3.82 -2.11
N ALA A 138 -7.22 3.49 -3.05
CA ALA A 138 -7.60 4.38 -4.14
C ALA A 138 -8.26 5.67 -3.61
N GLU A 139 -9.23 5.52 -2.71
CA GLU A 139 -9.90 6.65 -2.05
C GLU A 139 -8.93 7.57 -1.33
N ARG A 140 -8.01 7.02 -0.54
CA ARG A 140 -7.05 7.79 0.25
C ARG A 140 -5.95 8.45 -0.60
N SER A 141 -5.40 7.72 -1.58
CA SER A 141 -4.25 8.17 -2.38
C SER A 141 -4.63 9.02 -3.59
N GLY A 142 -5.90 8.98 -4.02
CA GLY A 142 -6.38 9.61 -5.25
C GLY A 142 -6.00 8.86 -6.54
N LEU A 143 -5.28 7.73 -6.44
CA LEU A 143 -5.02 6.84 -7.57
C LEU A 143 -6.24 5.97 -7.85
N SER A 144 -6.45 5.61 -9.11
CA SER A 144 -7.40 4.57 -9.45
C SER A 144 -6.89 3.19 -9.00
N GLN A 145 -7.81 2.25 -8.76
CA GLN A 145 -7.46 0.85 -8.48
C GLN A 145 -6.65 0.21 -9.62
N TYR A 146 -6.83 0.69 -10.85
CA TYR A 146 -6.01 0.27 -11.99
C TYR A 146 -4.57 0.75 -11.82
N GLU A 147 -4.37 2.04 -11.53
CA GLU A 147 -3.03 2.61 -11.32
C GLU A 147 -2.29 1.96 -10.15
N LEU A 148 -2.99 1.62 -9.07
CA LEU A 148 -2.40 0.89 -7.94
C LEU A 148 -1.81 -0.46 -8.36
N LEU A 149 -2.51 -1.21 -9.23
CA LEU A 149 -2.02 -2.52 -9.68
C LEU A 149 -0.98 -2.40 -10.79
N THR A 150 -1.25 -1.59 -11.81
CA THR A 150 -0.39 -1.48 -12.99
C THR A 150 0.84 -0.62 -12.75
N GLY A 151 0.83 0.20 -11.69
CA GLY A 151 1.96 1.01 -11.26
C GLY A 151 3.04 0.23 -10.54
N LEU A 152 2.75 -0.99 -10.05
CA LEU A 152 3.75 -1.85 -9.42
C LEU A 152 4.80 -2.28 -10.44
N GLY A 153 6.00 -1.72 -10.29
CA GLY A 153 7.08 -1.77 -11.25
C GLY A 153 7.77 -3.13 -11.37
N ALA A 154 8.81 -3.16 -12.20
CA ALA A 154 9.55 -4.39 -12.50
C ALA A 154 10.49 -4.86 -11.36
N ARG A 155 10.77 -4.00 -10.38
CA ARG A 155 11.71 -4.28 -9.28
C ARG A 155 11.20 -5.29 -8.25
N PHE A 156 9.89 -5.52 -8.20
CA PHE A 156 9.30 -6.54 -7.36
C PHE A 156 9.72 -7.95 -7.78
N GLN A 157 10.19 -8.74 -6.82
CA GLN A 157 10.09 -10.19 -6.89
C GLN A 157 8.61 -10.58 -6.81
N ARG A 158 8.13 -11.37 -7.77
CA ARG A 158 6.73 -11.81 -7.84
C ARG A 158 6.64 -13.26 -7.41
N GLU A 159 5.86 -13.52 -6.37
CA GLU A 159 5.59 -14.85 -5.84
C GLU A 159 4.12 -15.20 -6.07
N TRP A 160 3.88 -16.42 -6.54
CA TRP A 160 2.54 -16.94 -6.83
C TRP A 160 2.30 -18.11 -5.88
N ILE A 161 1.33 -17.95 -4.98
CA ILE A 161 1.00 -18.89 -3.89
C ILE A 161 -0.25 -19.69 -4.26
#